data_AF-A0A1G3AGH9-F1
#
_entry.id   AF-A0A1G3AGH9-F1
#
_cell.length_a   1.000
_cell.length_b   1.000
_cell.length_c   1.000
_cell.angle_alpha   90.00
_cell.angle_beta   90.00
_cell.angle_gamma   90.00
#
_symmetry.space_group_name_H-M   'P 1'
#
loop_
_entity.id
_entity.type
_entity.pdbx_description
1 polymer ?
#
loop_
_entity_poly.entity_id
_entity_poly.type
_entity_poly.pdbx_seq_one_letter_code
_entity_poly.pdbx_strand_id
1 'polypeptide(L)'
;MTLLHLGEAQACVDLLAGHMAGATEDLSLLRTYSAALVLLGRFAEATPLLERLLERQPEEPLQMARLAWCQWETGHKDAARSTLDRARRALPDHPLVRKVAQLIAGGGATPEPGQPPDRPDRAQPVAPPTADPLQPAPDRQASPGS
;
A
#
# COMPACT_ATOMS: atom_id res chain seq x y z
N MET A 1 26.71 -13.67 9.06
CA MET A 1 27.12 -12.62 8.11
C MET A 1 26.12 -11.46 8.19
N THR A 2 26.07 -10.73 9.31
CA THR A 2 25.08 -9.64 9.55
C THR A 2 25.74 -8.37 10.10
N LEU A 3 26.89 -8.50 10.76
CA LEU A 3 27.59 -7.38 11.42
C LEU A 3 28.11 -6.31 10.45
N LEU A 4 28.50 -6.69 9.22
CA LEU A 4 29.00 -5.73 8.23
C LEU A 4 27.92 -4.71 7.84
N HIS A 5 26.71 -5.19 7.54
CA HIS A 5 25.59 -4.33 7.14
C HIS A 5 25.08 -3.46 8.29
N LEU A 6 25.18 -3.93 9.54
CA LEU A 6 24.83 -3.14 10.73
C LEU A 6 25.81 -1.99 10.95
N GLY A 7 27.12 -2.22 10.78
CA GLY A 7 28.13 -1.16 10.88
C GLY A 7 28.00 -0.09 9.79
N GLU A 8 27.73 -0.51 8.54
CA GLU A 8 27.49 0.41 7.43
C GLU A 8 26.19 1.23 7.61
N ALA A 9 25.12 0.59 8.10
CA ALA A 9 23.88 1.28 8.41
C ALA A 9 24.06 2.32 9.53
N GLN A 10 24.85 2.02 10.56
CA GLN A 10 25.13 2.95 11.64
C GLN A 10 25.90 4.18 11.14
N ALA A 11 26.99 3.96 10.39
CA ALA A 11 27.76 5.05 9.79
C ALA A 11 26.92 5.93 8.85
N CYS A 12 26.02 5.32 8.08
CA CYS A 12 25.08 6.03 7.22
C CYS A 12 24.15 6.94 8.03
N VAL A 13 23.61 6.43 9.14
CA VAL A 13 22.75 7.21 10.03
C VAL A 13 23.50 8.38 10.64
N ASP A 14 24.73 8.18 11.12
CA ASP A 14 25.53 9.24 11.72
C ASP A 14 25.87 10.34 10.71
N LEU A 15 26.21 9.98 9.47
CA LEU A 15 26.51 10.93 8.40
C LEU A 15 25.28 11.74 7.96
N LEU A 16 24.12 11.08 7.89
CA LEU A 16 22.88 11.70 7.40
C LEU A 16 22.09 12.42 8.50
N ALA A 17 22.29 12.11 9.78
CA ALA A 17 21.58 12.75 10.89
C ALA A 17 21.73 14.28 10.87
N GLY A 18 22.94 14.79 10.59
CA GLY A 18 23.20 16.23 10.48
C GLY A 18 22.49 16.90 9.30
N HIS A 19 22.34 16.19 8.18
CA HIS A 19 21.67 16.69 6.98
C HIS A 19 20.13 16.66 7.13
N MET A 20 19.62 15.70 7.90
CA MET A 20 18.19 15.56 8.19
C MET A 20 17.68 16.60 9.20
N ALA A 21 18.53 17.10 10.09
CA ALA A 21 18.17 18.16 11.04
C ALA A 21 17.73 19.47 10.37
N GLY A 22 18.18 19.71 9.12
CA GLY A 22 17.75 20.84 8.29
C GLY A 22 16.43 20.63 7.54
N ALA A 23 15.65 19.59 7.88
CA ALA A 23 14.39 19.24 7.22
C ALA A 23 14.51 19.08 5.69
N THR A 24 15.52 18.32 5.24
CA THR A 24 15.64 17.99 3.81
C THR A 24 14.38 17.30 3.28
N GLU A 25 13.97 17.70 2.07
CA GLU A 25 12.89 17.08 1.30
C GLU A 25 13.43 16.17 0.19
N ASP A 26 14.76 15.94 0.16
CA ASP A 26 15.37 15.04 -0.81
C ASP A 26 14.91 13.60 -0.57
N LEU A 27 14.09 13.10 -1.50
CA LEU A 27 13.49 11.77 -1.44
C LEU A 27 14.54 10.66 -1.51
N SER A 28 15.71 10.90 -2.11
CA SER A 28 16.79 9.93 -2.15
C SER A 28 17.46 9.80 -0.78
N LEU A 29 17.72 10.93 -0.12
CA LEU A 29 18.26 10.95 1.24
C LEU A 29 17.27 10.36 2.25
N LEU A 30 16.00 10.73 2.18
CA LEU A 30 14.93 10.15 3.00
C LEU A 30 14.87 8.62 2.83
N ARG A 31 14.99 8.12 1.60
CA ARG A 31 14.95 6.69 1.29
C ARG A 31 16.15 5.95 1.86
N THR A 32 17.34 6.54 1.78
CA THR A 32 18.58 5.93 2.27
C THR A 32 18.64 5.98 3.79
N TYR A 33 18.21 7.07 4.40
CA TYR A 33 18.21 7.23 5.84
C TYR A 33 17.16 6.34 6.52
N SER A 34 15.92 6.34 6.03
CA SER A 34 14.88 5.41 6.53
C SER A 34 15.29 3.96 6.35
N ALA A 35 15.97 3.63 5.24
CA ALA A 35 16.51 2.30 5.01
C ALA A 35 17.48 1.85 6.11
N ALA A 36 18.43 2.73 6.44
CA ALA A 36 19.43 2.46 7.45
C ALA A 36 18.79 2.34 8.85
N LEU A 37 17.83 3.20 9.18
CA LEU A 37 17.08 3.12 10.44
C LEU A 37 16.30 1.80 10.58
N VAL A 38 15.67 1.31 9.52
CA VAL A 38 15.01 -0.02 9.50
C VAL A 38 16.02 -1.14 9.76
N LEU A 39 17.20 -1.09 9.15
CA LEU A 39 18.25 -2.11 9.35
C LEU A 39 18.80 -2.11 10.79
N LEU A 40 18.83 -0.95 11.44
CA LEU A 40 19.25 -0.78 12.83
C LEU A 40 18.13 -1.11 13.84
N GLY A 41 16.92 -1.43 13.38
CA GLY A 41 15.76 -1.67 14.25
C GLY A 41 15.16 -0.40 14.87
N ARG A 42 15.53 0.78 14.38
CA ARG A 42 15.02 2.09 14.83
C ARG A 42 13.69 2.40 14.12
N PHE A 43 12.70 1.52 14.32
CA PHE A 43 11.43 1.55 13.58
C PHE A 43 10.59 2.80 13.85
N ALA A 44 10.58 3.29 15.10
CA ALA A 44 9.83 4.49 15.48
C ALA A 44 10.32 5.74 14.73
N GLU A 45 11.62 5.83 14.46
CA GLU A 45 12.21 6.96 13.73
C GLU A 45 12.09 6.78 12.22
N ALA A 46 12.11 5.54 11.72
CA ALA A 46 11.94 5.25 10.31
C ALA A 46 10.50 5.51 9.80
N THR A 47 9.50 5.27 10.65
CA THR A 47 8.07 5.39 10.31
C THR A 47 7.71 6.75 9.70
N PRO A 48 7.93 7.90 10.38
CA PRO A 48 7.55 9.21 9.84
C PRO A 48 8.32 9.57 8.55
N LEU A 49 9.52 9.03 8.35
CA LEU A 49 10.30 9.26 7.14
C LEU A 49 9.74 8.48 5.94
N LEU A 50 9.30 7.25 6.17
CA LEU A 50 8.64 6.41 5.17
C LEU A 50 7.26 6.96 4.82
N GLU A 51 6.53 7.51 5.79
CA GLU A 51 5.26 8.20 5.54
C GLU A 51 5.46 9.41 4.64
N ARG A 52 6.41 10.30 4.96
CA ARG A 52 6.77 11.45 4.10
C ARG A 52 7.19 11.03 2.69
N LEU A 53 7.91 9.91 2.55
CA LEU A 53 8.25 9.36 1.24
C LEU A 53 7.00 8.94 0.45
N LEU A 54 6.05 8.28 1.10
CA LEU A 54 4.82 7.81 0.48
C LEU A 54 3.80 8.94 0.25
N GLU A 55 3.86 10.04 0.99
CA GLU A 55 3.11 11.26 0.68
C GLU A 55 3.53 11.86 -0.67
N ARG A 56 4.83 11.81 -0.97
CA ARG A 56 5.40 12.34 -2.22
C ARG A 56 5.37 11.31 -3.35
N GLN A 57 5.56 10.04 -3.04
CA GLN A 57 5.56 8.91 -3.98
C GLN A 57 4.63 7.82 -3.46
N PRO A 58 3.30 7.98 -3.62
CA PRO A 58 2.30 7.08 -3.05
C PRO A 58 2.26 5.70 -3.70
N GLU A 59 2.97 5.48 -4.80
CA GLU A 59 3.02 4.23 -5.57
C GLU A 59 4.38 3.53 -5.48
N GLU A 60 5.02 3.59 -4.31
CA GLU A 60 6.29 2.90 -4.05
C GLU A 60 6.09 1.65 -3.16
N PRO A 61 5.78 0.48 -3.74
CA PRO A 61 5.44 -0.73 -2.98
C PRO A 61 6.57 -1.24 -2.08
N LEU A 62 7.83 -0.96 -2.42
CA LEU A 62 8.97 -1.30 -1.56
C LEU A 62 8.98 -0.47 -0.28
N GLN A 63 8.66 0.83 -0.36
CA GLN A 63 8.56 1.67 0.84
C GLN A 63 7.31 1.34 1.65
N MET A 64 6.20 0.96 1.00
CA MET A 64 5.03 0.42 1.70
C MET A 64 5.38 -0.83 2.51
N ALA A 65 6.13 -1.77 1.94
CA ALA A 65 6.55 -2.97 2.67
C ALA A 65 7.43 -2.65 3.88
N ARG A 66 8.32 -1.66 3.77
CA ARG A 66 9.15 -1.20 4.90
C ARG A 66 8.31 -0.50 5.96
N LEU A 67 7.37 0.36 5.54
CA LEU A 67 6.46 1.03 6.45
C LEU A 67 5.60 0.01 7.20
N ALA A 68 5.07 -0.99 6.49
CA ALA A 68 4.31 -2.09 7.11
C ALA A 68 5.15 -2.82 8.18
N TRP A 69 6.42 -3.09 7.91
CA TRP A 69 7.31 -3.69 8.90
C TRP A 69 7.52 -2.77 10.10
N CYS A 70 7.81 -1.49 9.89
CA CYS A 70 7.94 -0.51 10.98
C CYS A 70 6.66 -0.40 11.83
N GLN A 71 5.50 -0.35 11.18
CA GLN A 71 4.19 -0.31 11.82
C GLN A 71 3.97 -1.57 12.67
N TRP A 72 4.35 -2.74 12.18
CA TRP A 72 4.23 -4.00 12.92
C TRP A 72 5.08 -3.98 14.20
N GLU A 73 6.35 -3.58 14.09
CA GLU A 73 7.30 -3.54 15.22
C GLU A 73 6.94 -2.45 16.24
N THR A 74 6.32 -1.35 15.79
CA THR A 74 5.84 -0.28 16.67
C THR A 74 4.46 -0.55 17.28
N GLY A 75 3.85 -1.71 16.98
CA GLY A 75 2.57 -2.15 17.55
C GLY A 75 1.32 -1.75 16.76
N HIS A 76 1.46 -1.01 15.67
CA HIS A 76 0.38 -0.62 14.75
C HIS A 76 0.00 -1.77 13.79
N LYS A 77 -0.43 -2.91 14.34
CA LYS A 77 -0.63 -4.17 13.60
C LYS A 77 -1.67 -4.07 12.48
N ASP A 78 -2.78 -3.35 12.69
CA ASP A 78 -3.83 -3.20 11.69
C ASP A 78 -3.38 -2.33 10.50
N ALA A 79 -2.69 -1.22 10.79
CA ALA A 79 -2.07 -0.39 9.76
C ALA A 79 -1.02 -1.18 8.98
N ALA A 80 -0.19 -1.97 9.67
CA ALA A 80 0.83 -2.81 9.04
C ALA A 80 0.22 -3.79 8.02
N ARG A 81 -0.87 -4.47 8.38
CA ARG A 81 -1.57 -5.41 7.50
C ARG A 81 -2.15 -4.70 6.27
N SER A 82 -2.80 -3.56 6.46
CA SER A 82 -3.37 -2.76 5.36
C SER A 82 -2.28 -2.27 4.40
N THR A 83 -1.20 -1.70 4.93
CA THR A 83 -0.06 -1.22 4.14
C THR A 83 0.64 -2.36 3.38
N LEU A 84 0.81 -3.52 4.03
CA LEU A 84 1.39 -4.70 3.39
C LEU A 84 0.51 -5.23 2.26
N ASP A 85 -0.82 -5.23 2.43
CA ASP A 85 -1.72 -5.72 1.39
C ASP A 85 -1.59 -4.89 0.10
N ARG A 86 -1.48 -3.56 0.24
CA ARG A 86 -1.20 -2.65 -0.88
C ARG A 86 0.14 -3.00 -1.55
N ALA A 87 1.20 -3.20 -0.77
CA ALA A 87 2.51 -3.57 -1.29
C ALA A 87 2.48 -4.91 -2.06
N ARG A 88 1.74 -5.90 -1.53
CA ARG A 88 1.59 -7.23 -2.13
C ARG A 88 0.77 -7.22 -3.42
N ARG A 89 -0.25 -6.37 -3.52
CA ARG A 89 -1.01 -6.20 -4.77
C ARG A 89 -0.15 -5.65 -5.90
N ALA A 90 0.81 -4.78 -5.58
CA ALA A 90 1.71 -4.20 -6.56
C ALA A 90 2.92 -5.09 -6.88
N LEU A 91 3.53 -5.72 -5.86
CA LEU A 91 4.72 -6.56 -6.00
C LEU A 91 4.62 -7.85 -5.16
N PRO A 92 3.81 -8.83 -5.60
CA PRO A 92 3.58 -10.06 -4.84
C PRO A 92 4.83 -10.96 -4.71
N ASP A 93 5.66 -11.01 -5.75
CA ASP A 93 6.85 -11.88 -5.82
C ASP A 93 8.14 -11.21 -5.33
N HIS A 94 8.08 -9.96 -4.89
CA HIS A 94 9.28 -9.26 -4.45
C HIS A 94 9.78 -9.82 -3.09
N PRO A 95 11.08 -10.17 -2.96
CA PRO A 95 11.61 -10.87 -1.78
C PRO A 95 11.39 -10.09 -0.48
N LEU A 96 11.47 -8.75 -0.52
CA LEU A 96 11.18 -7.90 0.64
C LEU A 96 9.72 -8.01 1.07
N VAL A 97 8.78 -7.91 0.11
CA VAL A 97 7.34 -7.95 0.39
C VAL A 97 6.95 -9.30 0.97
N ARG A 98 7.47 -10.39 0.37
CA ARG A 98 7.26 -11.76 0.85
C ARG A 98 7.83 -11.96 2.26
N LYS A 99 9.02 -11.43 2.53
CA LYS A 99 9.66 -11.52 3.86
C LYS A 99 8.84 -10.77 4.91
N VAL A 100 8.42 -9.55 4.64
CA VAL A 100 7.57 -8.77 5.56
C VAL A 100 6.22 -9.46 5.76
N ALA A 101 5.63 -10.03 4.72
CA ALA A 101 4.39 -10.80 4.84
C ALA A 101 4.54 -12.02 5.75
N GLN A 102 5.66 -12.75 5.63
CA GLN A 102 5.94 -13.88 6.52
C GLN A 102 6.17 -13.43 7.97
N LEU A 103 6.83 -12.30 8.20
CA LEU A 103 7.04 -11.75 9.55
C LEU A 103 5.70 -11.37 10.20
N ILE A 104 4.84 -10.64 9.48
CA ILE A 104 3.53 -10.20 9.96
C ILE A 104 2.58 -11.39 10.16
N ALA A 105 2.61 -12.39 9.26
CA ALA A 105 1.82 -13.61 9.39
C ALA A 105 2.35 -14.59 10.44
N GLY A 106 3.65 -14.55 10.74
CA GLY A 106 4.30 -15.40 11.74
C GLY A 106 4.20 -14.86 13.17
N GLY A 107 4.10 -13.54 13.34
CA GLY A 107 3.96 -12.89 14.64
C GLY A 107 2.52 -12.79 15.18
N GLY A 108 1.53 -13.22 14.39
CA GLY A 108 0.16 -13.39 14.81
C GLY A 108 -0.40 -14.64 14.15
N ALA A 109 -0.73 -15.65 14.94
CA ALA A 109 -1.22 -16.95 14.47
C ALA A 109 -2.18 -16.83 13.27
N THR A 110 -1.81 -17.56 12.22
CA THR A 110 -2.56 -17.97 11.01
C THR A 110 -3.19 -16.87 10.15
N PRO A 111 -2.78 -16.71 8.88
CA PRO A 111 -3.58 -15.98 7.91
C PRO A 111 -4.84 -16.79 7.61
N GLU A 112 -6.03 -16.25 7.90
CA GLU A 112 -7.24 -16.74 7.25
C GLU A 112 -7.10 -16.57 5.73
N PRO A 113 -7.27 -17.63 4.92
CA PRO A 113 -7.37 -17.51 3.48
C PRO A 113 -8.77 -16.98 3.15
N GLY A 114 -8.91 -15.65 3.10
CA GLY A 114 -10.21 -15.01 2.91
C GLY A 114 -10.13 -13.69 2.17
N GLN A 115 -9.76 -13.75 0.88
CA GLN A 115 -10.46 -13.13 -0.26
C GLN A 115 -9.48 -12.71 -1.37
N PRO A 116 -9.67 -13.19 -2.61
CA PRO A 116 -9.00 -12.62 -3.78
C PRO A 116 -9.45 -11.17 -4.00
N PRO A 117 -8.63 -10.35 -4.70
CA PRO A 117 -8.99 -8.95 -4.95
C PRO A 117 -10.24 -8.89 -5.83
N ASP A 118 -11.33 -8.38 -5.28
CA ASP A 118 -12.46 -7.91 -6.07
C ASP A 118 -11.99 -6.70 -6.91
N ARG A 119 -11.84 -6.94 -8.21
CA ARG A 119 -11.93 -5.92 -9.26
C ARG A 119 -12.79 -6.55 -10.36
N PRO A 120 -13.60 -5.79 -11.11
CA PRO A 120 -13.57 -4.32 -11.25
C PRO A 120 -14.94 -3.66 -11.01
N ASP A 121 -15.00 -2.59 -10.23
CA ASP A 121 -16.12 -1.63 -10.35
C ASP A 121 -15.94 -0.86 -11.66
N ARG A 122 -16.41 -1.48 -12.75
CA ARG A 122 -16.67 -0.82 -14.01
C ARG A 122 -18.17 -0.55 -14.03
N ALA A 123 -18.49 0.72 -13.87
CA ALA A 123 -19.75 1.38 -14.15
C ALA A 123 -20.93 0.95 -13.27
N GLN A 124 -21.43 1.87 -12.46
CA GLN A 124 -22.85 2.24 -12.49
C GLN A 124 -23.02 3.74 -12.22
N PRO A 125 -24.01 4.37 -12.88
CA PRO A 125 -25.00 5.05 -12.06
C PRO A 125 -26.35 4.37 -12.27
N VAL A 126 -26.85 3.79 -11.18
CA VAL A 126 -28.24 3.37 -11.05
C VAL A 126 -29.13 4.62 -10.94
N ALA A 127 -30.17 4.68 -11.76
CA ALA A 127 -31.36 5.51 -11.52
C ALA A 127 -32.59 4.58 -11.49
N PRO A 128 -33.59 4.87 -10.63
CA PRO A 128 -34.47 3.87 -10.02
C PRO A 128 -35.66 3.43 -10.89
N PRO A 129 -36.31 2.30 -10.56
CA PRO A 129 -37.50 1.83 -11.26
C PRO A 129 -38.75 2.56 -10.76
N THR A 130 -39.55 3.15 -11.65
CA THR A 130 -40.94 3.48 -11.30
C THR A 130 -41.90 3.38 -12.49
N ALA A 131 -42.92 2.56 -12.27
CA ALA A 131 -44.28 2.57 -12.82
C ALA A 131 -44.54 2.08 -14.27
N ASP A 132 -45.15 0.89 -14.32
CA ASP A 132 -46.14 0.46 -15.33
C ASP A 132 -47.36 1.41 -15.26
N PRO A 133 -47.99 1.76 -16.40
CA PRO A 133 -49.30 1.15 -16.63
C PRO A 133 -49.54 0.77 -18.10
N LEU A 134 -50.01 -0.46 -18.30
CA LEU A 134 -51.21 -0.81 -19.08
C LEU A 134 -51.64 0.22 -20.15
N GLN A 135 -51.42 -0.06 -21.45
CA GLN A 135 -52.45 0.06 -22.49
C GLN A 135 -52.14 -0.88 -23.69
N PRO A 136 -53.15 -1.55 -24.27
CA PRO A 136 -52.97 -2.56 -25.31
C PRO A 136 -52.90 -1.95 -26.71
N ALA A 137 -52.22 -2.67 -27.62
CA ALA A 137 -52.18 -2.36 -29.05
C ALA A 137 -53.57 -2.33 -29.70
N PRO A 138 -53.72 -1.59 -30.80
CA PRO A 138 -54.36 -2.22 -31.95
C PRO A 138 -53.65 -1.96 -33.29
N ASP A 139 -53.46 -3.09 -33.96
CA ASP A 139 -53.66 -3.44 -35.36
C ASP A 139 -53.29 -2.49 -36.52
N ARG A 140 -52.64 -3.13 -37.49
CA ARG A 140 -52.40 -2.72 -38.87
C ARG A 140 -53.63 -2.10 -39.51
N GLN A 141 -53.43 -1.07 -40.34
CA GLN A 141 -53.82 -1.12 -41.77
C GLN A 141 -53.39 0.14 -42.55
N ALA A 142 -52.96 -0.10 -43.80
CA ALA A 142 -53.21 0.67 -45.03
C ALA A 142 -53.10 2.22 -44.98
N SER A 143 -52.44 2.94 -45.89
CA SER A 143 -52.11 2.71 -47.30
C SER A 143 -51.29 3.93 -47.83
N PRO A 144 -50.85 3.94 -49.10
CA PRO A 144 -49.72 4.74 -49.59
C PRO A 144 -50.12 6.02 -50.35
N GLY A 145 -49.12 6.88 -50.59
CA GLY A 145 -48.96 7.68 -51.81
C GLY A 145 -49.78 8.96 -51.96
N SER A 146 -49.07 10.08 -52.15
CA SER A 146 -49.14 10.95 -53.33
C SER A 146 -48.13 12.08 -53.22
#